data_AF-A0A1C3PEU6-F1
#
_entry.id   AF-A0A1C3PEU6-F1
#
_cell.length_a   1.000
_cell.length_b   1.000
_cell.length_c   1.000
_cell.angle_alpha   90.00
_cell.angle_beta   90.00
_cell.angle_gamma   90.00
#
_symmetry.space_group_name_H-M   'P 1'
#
loop_
_entity.id
_entity.type
_entity.pdbx_description
1 polymer ?
#
loop_
_entity_poly.entity_id
_entity_poly.type
_entity_poly.pdbx_seq_one_letter_code
_entity_poly.pdbx_strand_id
1 'polypeptide(L)'
;MFRQVGSDVRGSRWARTVPRVVSDAPSLDDAVALATRAHAGQLDKVGEEYIGHPLRVMRAVAAAADEAGVDREHAQMAAVLHDVVEDSAVTLEDLVSLGYPPAVVAAVDALSHRPGEPVEDYLARVAADDLAVAVKRVDMADNGDPARLARLPADRADRYAQRYSSRMRLLDDLVATRKAAEGAVTQVEWAAAQKAVEGKAAAWGSDPPAASAT
;
A
#
# COMPACT_ATOMS: atom_id res chain seq x y z
N MET A 1 44.60 -27.15 -10.34
CA MET A 1 44.32 -26.68 -11.71
C MET A 1 43.03 -25.88 -11.64
N PHE A 2 43.13 -24.58 -11.37
CA PHE A 2 41.98 -23.68 -11.25
C PHE A 2 41.49 -23.31 -12.64
N ARG A 3 40.19 -23.45 -12.90
CA ARG A 3 39.54 -22.84 -14.06
C ARG A 3 38.41 -21.96 -13.57
N GLN A 4 38.68 -20.66 -13.61
CA GLN A 4 37.73 -19.58 -13.46
C GLN A 4 36.86 -19.54 -14.71
N VAL A 5 35.53 -19.56 -14.53
CA VAL A 5 34.57 -19.17 -15.57
C VAL A 5 33.62 -18.19 -14.91
N GLY A 6 33.87 -16.91 -15.15
CA GLY A 6 32.86 -15.88 -14.97
C GLY A 6 31.92 -15.89 -16.17
N SER A 7 30.64 -15.73 -15.90
CA SER A 7 29.73 -15.07 -16.84
C SER A 7 28.59 -14.49 -16.02
N ASP A 8 28.74 -13.19 -15.79
CA ASP A 8 27.67 -12.25 -15.44
C ASP A 8 26.53 -12.41 -16.46
N VAL A 9 25.32 -12.73 -15.99
CA VAL A 9 24.10 -12.71 -16.81
C VAL A 9 23.03 -11.92 -16.07
N ARG A 10 23.32 -10.65 -15.79
CA ARG A 10 22.28 -9.64 -15.61
C ARG A 10 21.70 -9.29 -16.98
N GLY A 11 20.54 -9.89 -17.27
CA GLY A 11 19.76 -9.58 -18.46
C GLY A 11 18.29 -9.81 -18.17
N SER A 12 17.54 -8.71 -17.99
CA SER A 12 16.09 -8.68 -17.80
C SER A 12 15.40 -9.54 -18.85
N ARG A 13 14.78 -10.64 -18.40
CA ARG A 13 14.11 -11.63 -19.25
C ARG A 13 12.67 -11.22 -19.63
N TRP A 14 12.23 -10.03 -19.22
CA TRP A 14 10.85 -9.57 -19.32
C TRP A 14 10.53 -8.71 -20.55
N ALA A 15 11.52 -8.37 -21.37
CA ALA A 15 11.32 -7.45 -22.49
C ALA A 15 11.84 -7.99 -23.82
N ARG A 16 11.07 -8.83 -24.53
CA ARG A 16 10.93 -8.90 -26.02
C ARG A 16 9.60 -9.59 -26.35
N THR A 17 8.58 -8.90 -26.87
CA THR A 17 8.44 -8.51 -28.28
C THR A 17 7.43 -7.37 -28.37
N VAL A 18 7.76 -6.28 -29.07
CA VAL A 18 6.91 -5.08 -29.22
C VAL A 18 6.15 -5.10 -30.54
N PRO A 19 4.89 -4.63 -30.50
CA PRO A 19 4.48 -3.48 -31.31
C PRO A 19 4.06 -2.31 -30.40
N ARG A 20 4.54 -1.10 -30.71
CA ARG A 20 4.07 0.19 -30.16
C ARG A 20 2.91 0.67 -31.06
N VAL A 21 1.73 1.10 -30.61
CA VAL A 21 1.30 2.30 -29.83
C VAL A 21 -0.17 2.00 -29.36
N VAL A 22 -0.66 2.22 -28.12
CA VAL A 22 -1.15 3.42 -27.38
C VAL A 22 -1.42 2.96 -25.92
N SER A 23 -0.85 3.55 -24.86
CA SER A 23 -1.23 4.79 -24.14
C SER A 23 -2.43 4.74 -23.18
N ASP A 24 -2.84 3.57 -22.69
CA ASP A 24 -3.71 3.47 -21.52
C ASP A 24 -2.96 2.81 -20.35
N ALA A 25 -3.24 3.27 -19.13
CA ALA A 25 -2.73 2.64 -17.92
C ALA A 25 -3.18 1.17 -17.87
N PRO A 26 -2.38 0.24 -17.31
CA PRO A 26 -2.78 -1.16 -17.14
C PRO A 26 -4.13 -1.27 -16.44
N SER A 27 -4.98 -2.16 -16.93
CA SER A 27 -6.27 -2.47 -16.33
C SER A 27 -6.13 -3.40 -15.13
N LEU A 28 -7.21 -3.57 -14.35
CA LEU A 28 -7.24 -4.58 -13.30
C LEU A 28 -7.00 -6.00 -13.85
N ASP A 29 -7.48 -6.30 -15.05
CA ASP A 29 -7.24 -7.60 -15.70
C ASP A 29 -5.76 -7.82 -16.03
N ASP A 30 -5.04 -6.76 -16.41
CA ASP A 30 -3.58 -6.82 -16.62
C ASP A 30 -2.83 -7.09 -15.31
N ALA A 31 -3.30 -6.51 -14.20
CA ALA A 31 -2.77 -6.75 -12.85
C ALA A 31 -2.97 -8.21 -12.44
N VAL A 32 -4.18 -8.75 -12.65
CA VAL A 32 -4.51 -10.16 -12.38
C VAL A 32 -3.62 -11.09 -13.22
N ALA A 33 -3.44 -10.78 -14.51
CA ALA A 33 -2.61 -11.57 -15.41
C ALA A 33 -1.13 -11.54 -14.99
N LEU A 34 -0.63 -10.39 -14.52
CA LEU A 34 0.73 -10.26 -14.00
C LEU A 34 0.93 -11.09 -12.74
N ALA A 35 0.07 -10.94 -11.74
CA ALA A 35 0.14 -11.70 -10.49
C ALA A 35 0.05 -13.22 -10.73
N THR A 36 -0.84 -13.65 -11.64
CA THR A 36 -0.98 -15.06 -12.01
C THR A 36 0.31 -15.64 -12.59
N ARG A 37 1.01 -14.88 -13.44
CA ARG A 37 2.31 -15.31 -13.98
C ARG A 37 3.42 -15.27 -12.93
N ALA A 38 3.43 -14.25 -12.07
CA ALA A 38 4.45 -14.07 -11.05
C ALA A 38 4.45 -15.20 -10.01
N HIS A 39 3.26 -15.67 -9.61
CA HIS A 39 3.07 -16.73 -8.62
C HIS A 39 2.84 -18.12 -9.23
N ALA A 40 3.11 -18.30 -10.53
CA ALA A 40 2.90 -19.58 -11.21
C ALA A 40 3.75 -20.70 -10.59
N GLY A 41 3.10 -21.76 -10.13
CA GLY A 41 3.75 -22.90 -9.46
C GLY A 41 4.11 -22.67 -7.99
N GLN A 42 3.85 -21.49 -7.44
CA GLN A 42 3.98 -21.23 -6.01
C GLN A 42 2.80 -21.87 -5.26
N LEU A 43 3.11 -22.57 -4.17
CA LEU A 43 2.11 -23.13 -3.26
C LEU A 43 2.09 -22.32 -1.96
N ASP A 44 0.90 -22.17 -1.40
CA ASP A 44 0.72 -21.53 -0.11
C ASP A 44 0.97 -22.49 1.07
N LYS A 45 0.82 -21.99 2.29
CA LYS A 45 1.05 -22.74 3.54
C LYS A 45 0.14 -23.97 3.72
N VAL A 46 -1.00 -24.04 3.03
CA VAL A 46 -1.93 -25.19 3.08
C VAL A 46 -1.84 -26.06 1.80
N GLY A 47 -0.90 -25.77 0.91
CA GLY A 47 -0.62 -26.53 -0.31
C GLY A 47 -1.50 -26.18 -1.51
N GLU A 48 -2.22 -25.05 -1.47
CA GLU A 48 -3.00 -24.55 -2.62
C GLU A 48 -2.17 -23.63 -3.50
N GLU A 49 -2.59 -23.41 -4.75
CA GLU A 49 -1.94 -22.43 -5.63
C GLU A 49 -1.98 -21.03 -4.99
N TYR A 50 -0.82 -20.40 -4.90
CA TYR A 50 -0.66 -19.15 -4.15
C TYR A 50 -1.51 -18.01 -4.70
N ILE A 51 -1.72 -17.95 -6.02
CA ILE A 51 -2.56 -16.94 -6.69
C ILE A 51 -3.98 -16.84 -6.11
N GLY A 52 -4.48 -17.92 -5.49
CA GLY A 52 -5.75 -17.90 -4.78
C GLY A 52 -5.79 -16.85 -3.65
N HIS A 53 -4.67 -16.57 -2.97
CA HIS A 53 -4.59 -15.56 -1.92
C HIS A 53 -4.74 -14.14 -2.47
N PRO A 54 -3.89 -13.63 -3.39
CA PRO A 54 -4.05 -12.30 -3.96
C PRO A 54 -5.44 -12.05 -4.57
N LEU A 55 -6.05 -13.07 -5.21
CA LEU A 55 -7.41 -12.96 -5.75
C LEU A 55 -8.50 -12.82 -4.67
N ARG A 56 -8.36 -13.50 -3.52
CA ARG A 56 -9.29 -13.32 -2.38
C ARG A 56 -9.13 -11.94 -1.75
N VAL A 57 -7.88 -11.48 -1.57
CA VAL A 57 -7.59 -10.12 -1.05
C VAL A 57 -8.16 -9.05 -1.98
N MET A 58 -7.96 -9.17 -3.29
CA MET A 58 -8.53 -8.28 -4.32
C MET A 58 -10.06 -8.22 -4.26
N ARG A 59 -10.74 -9.35 -4.08
CA ARG A 59 -12.21 -9.38 -3.97
C ARG A 59 -12.70 -8.71 -2.69
N ALA A 60 -12.03 -8.98 -1.56
CA ALA A 60 -12.46 -8.47 -0.26
C ALA A 60 -12.16 -6.97 -0.09
N VAL A 61 -11.05 -6.46 -0.62
CA VAL A 61 -10.71 -5.03 -0.52
C VAL A 61 -11.68 -4.12 -1.27
N ALA A 62 -12.35 -4.62 -2.31
CA ALA A 62 -13.34 -3.85 -3.07
C ALA A 62 -14.49 -3.33 -2.19
N ALA A 63 -14.85 -4.06 -1.14
CA ALA A 63 -15.87 -3.62 -0.17
C ALA A 63 -15.30 -2.64 0.87
N ALA A 64 -14.01 -2.71 1.17
CA ALA A 64 -13.34 -1.86 2.15
C ALA A 64 -12.88 -0.51 1.58
N ALA A 65 -12.78 -0.37 0.25
CA ALA A 65 -12.25 0.81 -0.41
C ALA A 65 -13.05 2.09 -0.09
N ASP A 66 -14.38 2.00 -0.14
CA ASP A 66 -15.27 3.15 0.10
C ASP A 66 -15.13 3.65 1.56
N GLU A 67 -15.07 2.74 2.53
CA GLU A 67 -14.89 3.06 3.96
C GLU A 67 -13.50 3.66 4.24
N ALA A 68 -12.48 3.22 3.50
CA ALA A 68 -11.13 3.75 3.57
C ALA A 68 -10.96 5.09 2.83
N GLY A 69 -11.94 5.50 2.01
CA GLY A 69 -11.85 6.73 1.21
C GLY A 69 -10.81 6.66 0.09
N VAL A 70 -10.52 5.46 -0.42
CA VAL A 70 -9.54 5.22 -1.48
C VAL A 70 -10.22 4.81 -2.78
N ASP A 71 -9.53 5.01 -3.91
CA ASP A 71 -10.02 4.54 -5.20
C ASP A 71 -10.14 3.01 -5.22
N ARG A 72 -11.32 2.51 -5.59
CA ARG A 72 -11.63 1.08 -5.57
C ARG A 72 -10.79 0.28 -6.54
N GLU A 73 -10.60 0.78 -7.77
CA GLU A 73 -9.85 0.07 -8.80
C GLU A 73 -8.36 0.00 -8.41
N HIS A 74 -7.80 1.10 -7.92
CA HIS A 74 -6.45 1.12 -7.36
C HIS A 74 -6.30 0.16 -6.17
N ALA A 75 -7.30 0.06 -5.28
CA ALA A 75 -7.27 -0.87 -4.16
C ALA A 75 -7.22 -2.31 -4.63
N GLN A 76 -8.02 -2.66 -5.64
CA GLN A 76 -8.02 -3.99 -6.25
C GLN A 76 -6.69 -4.30 -6.97
N MET A 77 -6.14 -3.34 -7.72
CA MET A 77 -4.83 -3.49 -8.37
C MET A 77 -3.71 -3.70 -7.33
N ALA A 78 -3.65 -2.86 -6.31
CA ALA A 78 -2.64 -2.99 -5.24
C ALA A 78 -2.80 -4.32 -4.49
N ALA A 79 -4.04 -4.75 -4.21
CA ALA A 79 -4.31 -6.02 -3.55
C ALA A 79 -3.88 -7.24 -4.36
N VAL A 80 -4.13 -7.28 -5.67
CA VAL A 80 -3.71 -8.44 -6.48
C VAL A 80 -2.19 -8.45 -6.72
N LEU A 81 -1.54 -7.30 -6.62
CA LEU A 81 -0.09 -7.14 -6.82
C LEU A 81 0.74 -7.15 -5.51
N HIS A 82 0.12 -7.20 -4.34
CA HIS A 82 0.79 -6.85 -3.07
C HIS A 82 2.02 -7.69 -2.74
N ASP A 83 2.04 -8.97 -3.11
CA ASP A 83 3.18 -9.88 -2.90
C ASP A 83 4.05 -10.06 -4.14
N VAL A 84 3.70 -9.46 -5.28
CA VAL A 84 4.40 -9.72 -6.55
C VAL A 84 5.86 -9.29 -6.49
N VAL A 85 6.15 -8.19 -5.80
CA VAL A 85 7.53 -7.69 -5.62
C VAL A 85 8.28 -8.47 -4.53
N GLU A 86 7.58 -8.96 -3.51
CA GLU A 86 8.18 -9.70 -2.39
C GLU A 86 8.53 -11.15 -2.80
N ASP A 87 7.65 -11.82 -3.52
CA ASP A 87 7.70 -13.27 -3.77
C ASP A 87 8.07 -13.65 -5.21
N SER A 88 8.42 -12.69 -6.06
CA SER A 88 8.78 -12.97 -7.46
C SER A 88 9.98 -12.17 -7.96
N ALA A 89 10.31 -12.31 -9.24
CA ALA A 89 11.39 -11.54 -9.89
C ALA A 89 10.92 -10.19 -10.46
N VAL A 90 9.64 -9.84 -10.32
CA VAL A 90 9.08 -8.54 -10.72
C VAL A 90 9.57 -7.47 -9.75
N THR A 91 9.98 -6.32 -10.28
CA THR A 91 10.48 -5.18 -9.51
C THR A 91 9.49 -4.01 -9.52
N LEU A 92 9.66 -3.05 -8.61
CA LEU A 92 8.89 -1.81 -8.63
C LEU A 92 9.13 -1.03 -9.95
N GLU A 93 10.35 -1.06 -10.48
CA GLU A 93 10.71 -0.46 -11.76
C GLU A 93 9.95 -1.09 -12.93
N ASP A 94 9.70 -2.40 -12.89
CA ASP A 94 8.87 -3.08 -13.88
C ASP A 94 7.43 -2.58 -13.82
N LEU A 95 6.85 -2.41 -12.62
CA LEU A 95 5.48 -1.87 -12.45
C LEU A 95 5.38 -0.44 -12.98
N VAL A 96 6.36 0.42 -12.69
CA VAL A 96 6.43 1.78 -13.23
C VAL A 96 6.55 1.75 -14.76
N SER A 97 7.41 0.87 -15.31
CA SER A 97 7.64 0.76 -16.75
C SER A 97 6.42 0.24 -17.52
N LEU A 98 5.61 -0.61 -16.87
CA LEU A 98 4.33 -1.07 -17.40
C LEU A 98 3.24 0.01 -17.35
N GLY A 99 3.45 1.11 -16.62
CA GLY A 99 2.54 2.24 -16.55
C GLY A 99 1.47 2.15 -15.47
N TYR A 100 1.67 1.30 -14.44
CA TYR A 100 0.72 1.23 -13.31
C TYR A 100 0.60 2.60 -12.61
N PRO A 101 -0.60 2.94 -12.09
CA PRO A 101 -0.82 4.21 -11.41
C PRO A 101 0.19 4.43 -10.26
N PRO A 102 0.75 5.64 -10.08
CA PRO A 102 1.73 5.90 -9.02
C PRO A 102 1.24 5.53 -7.61
N ALA A 103 -0.05 5.72 -7.32
CA ALA A 103 -0.65 5.33 -6.05
C ALA A 103 -0.61 3.80 -5.83
N VAL A 104 -0.86 3.01 -6.88
CA VAL A 104 -0.77 1.54 -6.83
C VAL A 104 0.67 1.11 -6.59
N VAL A 105 1.64 1.69 -7.31
CA VAL A 105 3.07 1.36 -7.14
C VAL A 105 3.55 1.73 -5.73
N ALA A 106 3.17 2.90 -5.21
CA ALA A 106 3.50 3.33 -3.85
C ALA A 106 2.93 2.38 -2.79
N ALA A 107 1.67 1.97 -2.95
CA ALA A 107 1.06 0.99 -2.05
C ALA A 107 1.76 -0.37 -2.13
N VAL A 108 2.13 -0.86 -3.31
CA VAL A 108 2.88 -2.13 -3.45
C VAL A 108 4.27 -2.05 -2.80
N ASP A 109 5.00 -0.93 -2.94
CA ASP A 109 6.26 -0.73 -2.20
C ASP A 109 6.02 -0.75 -0.68
N ALA A 110 4.99 -0.04 -0.20
CA ALA A 110 4.63 -0.03 1.21
C ALA A 110 4.27 -1.44 1.73
N LEU A 111 3.57 -2.24 0.92
CA LEU A 111 3.12 -3.60 1.24
C LEU A 111 4.23 -4.65 1.14
N SER A 112 5.31 -4.38 0.41
CA SER A 112 6.44 -5.31 0.27
C SER A 112 7.37 -5.23 1.49
N HIS A 113 7.51 -6.31 2.24
CA HIS A 113 8.38 -6.36 3.41
C HIS A 113 9.85 -6.50 2.96
N ARG A 114 10.70 -5.54 3.33
CA ARG A 114 12.09 -5.52 2.87
C ARG A 114 12.96 -6.52 3.65
N PRO A 115 13.96 -7.15 3.02
CA PRO A 115 14.89 -8.03 3.72
C PRO A 115 15.60 -7.32 4.88
N GLY A 116 15.40 -7.84 6.10
CA GLY A 116 16.01 -7.30 7.33
C GLY A 116 15.29 -6.10 7.94
N GLU A 117 14.17 -5.66 7.36
CA GLU A 117 13.35 -4.58 7.94
C GLU A 117 12.59 -5.07 9.17
N PRO A 118 12.67 -4.36 10.32
CA PRO A 118 11.82 -4.64 11.47
C PRO A 118 10.34 -4.58 11.13
N VAL A 119 9.51 -5.40 11.78
CA VAL A 119 8.06 -5.47 11.50
C VAL A 119 7.39 -4.14 11.81
N GLU A 120 7.87 -3.44 12.83
CA GLU A 120 7.38 -2.13 13.25
C GLU A 120 7.64 -1.07 12.17
N ASP A 121 8.85 -1.05 11.59
CA ASP A 121 9.21 -0.12 10.52
C ASP A 121 8.42 -0.41 9.24
N TYR A 122 8.27 -1.70 8.90
CA TYR A 122 7.44 -2.14 7.78
C TYR A 122 5.99 -1.68 7.95
N LEU A 123 5.37 -1.97 9.10
CA LEU A 123 3.98 -1.57 9.34
C LEU A 123 3.82 -0.06 9.50
N ALA A 124 4.87 0.67 9.90
CA ALA A 124 4.86 2.13 9.89
C ALA A 124 4.83 2.69 8.45
N ARG A 125 5.57 2.07 7.50
CA ARG A 125 5.45 2.42 6.07
C ARG A 125 4.06 2.13 5.53
N VAL A 126 3.51 0.96 5.85
CA VAL A 126 2.12 0.63 5.49
C VAL A 126 1.14 1.66 6.07
N ALA A 127 1.28 2.01 7.36
CA ALA A 127 0.38 2.94 8.04
C ALA A 127 0.39 4.37 7.47
N ALA A 128 1.45 4.74 6.75
CA ALA A 128 1.61 6.04 6.09
C ALA A 128 0.85 6.16 4.77
N ASP A 129 0.28 5.07 4.24
CA ASP A 129 -0.44 5.03 2.97
C ASP A 129 -1.83 4.40 3.17
N ASP A 130 -2.90 5.17 2.99
CA ASP A 130 -4.28 4.70 3.19
C ASP A 130 -4.68 3.54 2.27
N LEU A 131 -4.13 3.50 1.04
CA LEU A 131 -4.36 2.41 0.10
C LEU A 131 -3.67 1.12 0.60
N ALA A 132 -2.41 1.24 1.06
CA ALA A 132 -1.68 0.13 1.66
C ALA A 132 -2.35 -0.38 2.95
N VAL A 133 -2.87 0.50 3.81
CA VAL A 133 -3.63 0.12 5.00
C VAL A 133 -4.86 -0.72 4.64
N ALA A 134 -5.65 -0.27 3.67
CA ALA A 134 -6.86 -0.97 3.24
C ALA A 134 -6.53 -2.40 2.76
N VAL A 135 -5.50 -2.53 1.93
CA VAL A 135 -5.04 -3.84 1.45
C VAL A 135 -4.48 -4.69 2.59
N LYS A 136 -3.63 -4.13 3.46
CA LYS A 136 -2.94 -4.90 4.51
C LYS A 136 -3.90 -5.49 5.54
N ARG A 137 -4.97 -4.77 5.87
CA ARG A 137 -6.03 -5.29 6.75
C ARG A 137 -6.70 -6.52 6.15
N VAL A 138 -7.05 -6.46 4.86
CA VAL A 138 -7.70 -7.58 4.18
C VAL A 138 -6.74 -8.75 3.99
N ASP A 139 -5.47 -8.49 3.63
CA ASP A 139 -4.41 -9.50 3.59
C ASP A 139 -4.31 -10.24 4.93
N MET A 140 -4.10 -9.51 6.03
CA MET A 140 -3.97 -10.13 7.36
C MET A 140 -5.23 -10.88 7.81
N ALA A 141 -6.42 -10.43 7.39
CA ALA A 141 -7.67 -11.14 7.64
C ALA A 141 -7.74 -12.48 6.87
N ASP A 142 -7.40 -12.49 5.57
CA ASP A 142 -7.34 -13.75 4.78
C ASP A 142 -6.28 -14.70 5.35
N ASN A 143 -5.12 -14.15 5.70
CA ASN A 143 -4.00 -14.89 6.23
C ASN A 143 -4.26 -15.50 7.62
N GLY A 144 -5.12 -14.84 8.40
CA GLY A 144 -5.59 -15.25 9.72
C GLY A 144 -6.93 -15.97 9.73
N ASP A 145 -7.52 -16.29 8.56
CA ASP A 145 -8.83 -16.93 8.46
C ASP A 145 -8.86 -18.28 9.23
N PRO A 146 -9.77 -18.45 10.21
CA PRO A 146 -9.80 -19.66 11.04
C PRO A 146 -10.02 -20.95 10.24
N ALA A 147 -10.81 -20.93 9.17
CA ALA A 147 -11.06 -22.12 8.34
C ALA A 147 -9.82 -22.50 7.54
N ARG A 148 -9.03 -21.53 7.07
CA ARG A 148 -7.72 -21.80 6.45
C ARG A 148 -6.71 -22.29 7.47
N LEU A 149 -6.62 -21.64 8.63
CA LEU A 149 -5.68 -22.02 9.69
C LEU A 149 -5.97 -23.42 10.25
N ALA A 150 -7.24 -23.84 10.32
CA ALA A 150 -7.63 -25.19 10.76
C ALA A 150 -7.08 -26.32 9.89
N ARG A 151 -6.57 -26.02 8.68
CA ARG A 151 -5.92 -26.99 7.79
C ARG A 151 -4.44 -27.19 8.10
N LEU A 152 -3.88 -26.42 9.01
CA LEU A 152 -2.50 -26.53 9.48
C LEU A 152 -2.45 -27.36 10.76
N PRO A 153 -1.27 -27.90 11.12
CA PRO A 153 -1.04 -28.40 12.47
C PRO A 153 -1.36 -27.34 13.53
N ALA A 154 -1.93 -27.76 14.66
CA ALA A 154 -2.46 -26.86 15.68
C ALA A 154 -1.44 -25.83 16.18
N ASP A 155 -0.19 -26.24 16.39
CA ASP A 155 0.91 -25.36 16.81
C ASP A 155 1.19 -24.25 15.78
N ARG A 156 1.10 -24.58 14.49
CA ARG A 156 1.25 -23.60 13.41
C ARG A 156 0.03 -22.70 13.31
N ALA A 157 -1.18 -23.26 13.40
CA ALA A 157 -2.43 -22.50 13.36
C ALA A 157 -2.45 -21.42 14.46
N ASP A 158 -2.17 -21.80 15.70
CA ASP A 158 -2.14 -20.89 16.86
C ASP A 158 -1.10 -19.79 16.68
N ARG A 159 0.12 -20.15 16.22
CA ARG A 159 1.18 -19.18 15.96
C ARG A 159 0.78 -18.15 14.90
N TYR A 160 0.16 -18.58 13.80
CA TYR A 160 -0.28 -17.66 12.76
C TYR A 160 -1.43 -16.77 13.25
N ALA A 161 -2.42 -17.32 13.96
CA ALA A 161 -3.51 -16.53 14.54
C ALA A 161 -2.99 -15.44 15.49
N GLN A 162 -2.04 -15.78 16.37
CA GLN A 162 -1.40 -14.81 17.27
C GLN A 162 -0.58 -13.77 16.50
N ARG A 163 0.16 -14.20 15.46
CA ARG A 163 0.97 -13.30 14.61
C ARG A 163 0.11 -12.26 13.91
N TYR A 164 -0.93 -12.67 13.20
CA TYR A 164 -1.76 -11.74 12.41
C TYR A 164 -2.64 -10.86 13.30
N SER A 165 -3.18 -11.38 14.41
CA SER A 165 -3.91 -10.54 15.37
C SER A 165 -3.04 -9.48 16.03
N SER A 166 -1.78 -9.80 16.35
CA SER A 166 -0.84 -8.84 16.93
C SER A 166 -0.41 -7.77 15.92
N ARG A 167 -0.19 -8.16 14.67
CA ARG A 167 0.13 -7.22 13.59
C ARG A 167 -1.03 -6.30 13.22
N MET A 168 -2.27 -6.82 13.24
CA MET A 168 -3.46 -6.01 13.04
C MET A 168 -3.55 -4.90 14.10
N ARG A 169 -3.39 -5.25 15.38
CA ARG A 169 -3.38 -4.25 16.48
C ARG A 169 -2.29 -3.21 16.29
N LEU A 170 -1.07 -3.64 15.98
CA LEU A 170 0.05 -2.71 15.74
C LEU A 170 -0.24 -1.76 14.57
N LEU A 171 -0.78 -2.27 13.46
CA LEU A 171 -1.18 -1.43 12.33
C LEU A 171 -2.26 -0.42 12.72
N ASP A 172 -3.29 -0.86 13.46
CA ASP A 172 -4.37 0.03 13.90
C ASP A 172 -3.86 1.14 14.85
N ASP A 173 -2.94 0.82 15.77
CA ASP A 173 -2.31 1.79 16.67
C ASP A 173 -1.46 2.82 15.91
N LEU A 174 -0.70 2.37 14.90
CA LEU A 174 0.10 3.24 14.03
C LEU A 174 -0.79 4.17 13.20
N VAL A 175 -1.88 3.65 12.61
CA VAL A 175 -2.85 4.45 11.86
C VAL A 175 -3.53 5.47 12.76
N ALA A 176 -3.92 5.09 13.98
CA ALA A 176 -4.52 6.01 14.94
C ALA A 176 -3.55 7.13 15.33
N THR A 177 -2.27 6.79 15.54
CA THR A 177 -1.22 7.75 15.87
C THR A 177 -0.97 8.73 14.71
N ARG A 178 -0.89 8.25 13.47
CA ARG A 178 -0.78 9.11 12.28
C ARG A 178 -1.96 10.09 12.20
N LYS A 179 -3.20 9.58 12.28
CA LYS A 179 -4.41 10.43 12.17
C LYS A 179 -4.48 11.48 13.28
N ALA A 180 -4.06 11.12 14.51
CA ALA A 180 -3.98 12.08 15.60
C ALA A 180 -2.95 13.19 15.33
N ALA A 181 -1.79 12.84 14.76
CA ALA A 181 -0.77 13.81 14.37
C ALA A 181 -1.26 14.74 13.24
N GLU A 182 -1.89 14.21 12.19
CA GLU A 182 -2.49 15.00 11.10
C GLU A 182 -3.57 15.98 11.60
N GLY A 183 -4.43 15.52 12.52
CA GLY A 183 -5.45 16.35 13.15
C GLY A 183 -4.85 17.48 13.99
N ALA A 184 -3.79 17.21 14.75
CA ALA A 184 -3.10 18.22 15.55
C ALA A 184 -2.44 19.30 14.67
N VAL A 185 -1.81 18.91 13.55
CA VAL A 185 -1.24 19.86 12.57
C VAL A 185 -2.33 20.77 12.00
N THR A 186 -3.47 20.20 11.59
CA THR A 186 -4.60 20.95 11.05
C THR A 186 -5.15 21.97 12.06
N GLN A 187 -5.21 21.62 13.35
CA GLN A 187 -5.63 22.54 14.42
C GLN A 187 -4.64 23.70 14.61
N VAL A 188 -3.34 23.44 14.56
CA VAL A 188 -2.31 24.48 14.68
C VAL A 188 -2.36 25.44 13.50
N GLU A 189 -2.53 24.93 12.27
CA GLU A 189 -2.66 25.75 11.07
C GLU A 189 -3.91 26.63 11.10
N TRP A 190 -5.05 26.09 11.55
CA TRP A 190 -6.29 26.85 11.69
C TRP A 190 -6.15 27.97 12.74
N ALA A 191 -5.58 27.67 13.91
CA ALA A 191 -5.34 28.66 14.95
C ALA A 191 -4.39 29.79 14.48
N ALA A 192 -3.35 29.44 13.72
CA ALA A 192 -2.45 30.42 13.12
C ALA A 192 -3.17 31.31 12.07
N ALA A 193 -4.01 30.72 11.23
CA ALA A 193 -4.81 31.44 10.24
C ALA A 193 -5.80 32.42 10.90
N GLN A 194 -6.50 32.01 11.97
CA GLN A 194 -7.41 32.87 12.72
C GLN A 194 -6.69 34.08 13.32
N LYS A 195 -5.55 33.87 13.98
CA LYS A 195 -4.75 34.95 14.57
C LYS A 195 -4.28 35.95 13.51
N ALA A 196 -3.96 35.50 12.30
CA ALA A 196 -3.58 36.36 11.18
C ALA A 196 -4.76 37.20 10.65
N VAL A 197 -5.97 36.64 10.63
CA VAL A 197 -7.20 37.37 10.26
C VAL A 197 -7.54 38.43 11.31
N GLU A 198 -7.49 38.09 12.60
CA GLU A 198 -7.72 39.03 13.70
C GLU A 198 -6.70 40.18 13.71
N GLY A 199 -5.42 39.87 13.49
CA GLY A 199 -4.36 40.87 13.39
C GLY A 199 -4.53 41.83 12.21
N LYS A 200 -5.05 41.36 11.06
CA LYS A 200 -5.37 42.21 9.91
C LYS A 200 -6.61 43.08 10.14
N ALA A 201 -7.63 42.55 10.82
CA ALA A 201 -8.83 43.32 11.17
C ALA A 201 -8.49 44.49 12.12
N ALA A 202 -7.58 44.27 13.08
CA ALA A 202 -7.09 45.32 13.97
C ALA A 202 -6.32 46.45 13.25
N ALA A 203 -5.68 46.15 12.12
CA ALA A 203 -4.87 47.12 11.36
C ALA A 203 -5.69 48.05 10.44
N TRP A 204 -6.97 47.75 10.17
CA TRP A 204 -7.83 48.54 9.27
C TRP A 204 -8.84 49.44 10.03
N GLY A 205 -8.82 49.43 11.37
CA GLY A 205 -9.72 50.20 12.21
C GLY A 205 -9.10 51.48 12.78
N SER A 206 -8.74 52.45 11.93
CA SER A 206 -8.44 53.88 12.25
C SER A 206 -8.19 54.56 10.88
N ASP A 207 -9.12 55.29 10.27
CA ASP A 207 -9.41 56.71 10.59
C ASP A 207 -10.81 57.10 10.06
N PRO A 208 -11.62 57.87 10.81
CA PRO A 208 -12.77 58.55 10.22
C PRO A 208 -12.31 59.73 9.35
N PRO A 209 -12.99 60.03 8.22
CA PRO A 209 -12.63 61.18 7.39
C PRO A 209 -12.87 62.47 8.16
N ALA A 210 -11.85 63.32 8.21
CA ALA A 210 -11.92 64.65 8.82
C ALA A 210 -13.01 65.50 8.14
N ALA A 211 -14.07 65.81 8.88
CA ALA A 211 -15.11 66.73 8.44
C ALA A 211 -14.52 68.15 8.34
N SER A 212 -14.54 68.70 7.13
CA SER A 212 -14.18 70.10 6.86
C SER A 212 -15.37 70.99 7.23
N ALA A 213 -15.19 71.87 8.21
CA ALA A 213 -16.15 72.90 8.58
C ALA A 213 -16.00 74.13 7.65
N THR A 214 -17.12 74.67 7.17
CA THR A 214 -17.24 76.03 6.63
C THR A 214 -18.59 76.59 7.05
#